data_AF-A0A9X4MS53-F1
#
_entry.id   AF-A0A9X4MS53-F1
#
_cell.length_a   1.000
_cell.length_b   1.000
_cell.length_c   1.000
_cell.angle_alpha   90.00
_cell.angle_beta   90.00
_cell.angle_gamma   90.00
#
_symmetry.space_group_name_H-M   'P 1'
#
loop_
_entity.id
_entity.type
_entity.pdbx_description
1 polymer ?
#
loop_
_entity_poly.entity_id
_entity_poly.type
_entity_poly.pdbx_seq_one_letter_code
_entity_poly.pdbx_strand_id
1 'polypeptide(L)'
;MEIIRSKANHLVKQVKKLQQKKYRTSSYLIEGWHLLEEALAAKIPIEHILVSEEHVHRVAGLSNVTVVSSDIMQDLADSRTPQGVVAQLSLPNQTLPDVLTGKFLVLEDVQDPGNVGTMIRTADAAGFDGVFLSDKSADIYNMKVLRSMQGSHFHLPVYRMPMTAIFSALKSNQLQILATTLSSQSVDYKEVTPNPSFALVMGNEGQGISTFVADEADQLVHITMPGQAESLNVAIAAGILLFSFI
;
A
#
# COMPACT_ATOMS: atom_id res chain seq x y z
N MET A 1 -25.32 0.59 -24.71
CA MET A 1 -23.87 0.28 -24.83
C MET A 1 -23.74 -1.16 -25.29
N GLU A 2 -22.80 -1.47 -26.17
CA GLU A 2 -22.51 -2.87 -26.56
C GLU A 2 -21.90 -3.60 -25.36
N ILE A 3 -22.32 -4.85 -25.13
CA ILE A 3 -21.87 -5.68 -24.00
C ILE A 3 -20.79 -6.64 -24.50
N ILE A 4 -19.58 -6.54 -23.96
CA ILE A 4 -18.49 -7.44 -24.27
C ILE A 4 -18.68 -8.76 -23.51
N ARG A 5 -18.83 -9.85 -24.27
CA ARG A 5 -19.02 -11.21 -23.72
C ARG A 5 -17.84 -12.15 -23.98
N SER A 6 -16.91 -11.75 -24.84
CA SER A 6 -15.80 -12.60 -25.28
C SER A 6 -14.51 -12.30 -24.52
N LYS A 7 -13.92 -13.34 -23.91
CA LYS A 7 -12.58 -13.29 -23.29
C LYS A 7 -11.47 -13.02 -24.31
N ALA A 8 -11.76 -13.20 -25.61
CA ALA A 8 -10.81 -12.90 -26.68
C ALA A 8 -10.77 -11.42 -27.08
N ASN A 9 -11.70 -10.60 -26.55
CA ASN A 9 -11.72 -9.16 -26.81
C ASN A 9 -10.37 -8.52 -26.41
N HIS A 10 -9.87 -7.62 -27.25
CA HIS A 10 -8.56 -7.00 -27.08
C HIS A 10 -8.42 -6.26 -25.75
N LEU A 11 -9.42 -5.44 -25.39
CA LEU A 11 -9.43 -4.68 -24.14
C LEU A 11 -9.42 -5.62 -22.93
N VAL A 12 -10.30 -6.64 -22.93
CA VAL A 12 -10.36 -7.63 -21.83
C VAL A 12 -9.02 -8.32 -21.62
N LYS A 13 -8.36 -8.75 -22.71
CA LYS A 13 -7.03 -9.37 -22.64
C LYS A 13 -5.96 -8.43 -22.09
N GLN A 14 -5.99 -7.16 -22.50
CA GLN A 14 -5.03 -6.15 -22.05
C GLN A 14 -5.21 -5.86 -20.56
N VAL A 15 -6.45 -5.59 -20.12
CA VAL A 15 -6.81 -5.34 -18.73
C VAL A 15 -6.41 -6.54 -17.88
N LYS A 16 -6.78 -7.77 -18.27
CA LYS A 16 -6.47 -8.98 -17.51
C LYS A 16 -4.97 -9.17 -17.26
N LYS A 17 -4.11 -8.83 -18.22
CA LYS A 17 -2.65 -8.94 -18.06
C LYS A 17 -2.16 -8.13 -16.86
N LEU A 18 -2.78 -7.00 -16.54
CA LEU A 18 -2.40 -6.13 -15.42
C LEU A 18 -2.54 -6.79 -14.05
N GLN A 19 -3.23 -7.94 -13.92
CA GLN A 19 -3.18 -8.76 -12.71
C GLN A 19 -1.76 -9.25 -12.40
N GLN A 20 -0.91 -9.45 -13.42
CA GLN A 20 0.49 -9.85 -13.24
C GLN A 20 1.43 -8.64 -13.24
N LYS A 21 2.34 -8.59 -12.26
CA LYS A 21 3.27 -7.47 -12.03
C LYS A 21 4.05 -7.03 -13.27
N LYS A 22 4.56 -7.99 -14.06
CA LYS A 22 5.39 -7.71 -15.24
C LYS A 22 4.69 -6.89 -16.34
N TYR A 23 3.36 -6.80 -16.33
CA TYR A 23 2.61 -6.00 -17.30
C TYR A 23 2.18 -4.63 -16.76
N ARG A 24 2.39 -4.35 -15.46
CA ARG A 24 2.09 -3.05 -14.85
C ARG A 24 3.24 -2.07 -15.08
N THR A 25 3.41 -1.62 -16.33
CA THR A 25 4.47 -0.69 -16.72
C THR A 25 4.00 0.76 -16.75
N SER A 26 2.73 0.99 -17.08
CA SER A 26 2.12 2.32 -17.17
C SER A 26 0.78 2.43 -16.45
N SER A 27 0.16 1.30 -16.11
CA SER A 27 -1.17 1.25 -15.50
C SER A 27 -1.32 0.06 -14.55
N TYR A 28 -2.36 0.09 -13.73
CA TYR A 28 -2.74 -0.97 -12.79
C TYR A 28 -4.26 -1.09 -12.68
N LEU A 29 -4.73 -2.14 -12.01
CA LEU A 29 -6.15 -2.39 -11.78
C LEU A 29 -6.55 -2.12 -10.34
N ILE A 30 -7.73 -1.51 -10.18
CA ILE A 30 -8.49 -1.52 -8.93
C ILE A 30 -9.79 -2.30 -9.15
N GLU A 31 -10.29 -2.90 -8.08
CA GLU A 31 -11.56 -3.64 -8.06
C GLU A 31 -12.45 -3.11 -6.95
N GLY A 32 -13.74 -2.95 -7.26
CA GLY A 32 -14.76 -2.57 -6.29
C GLY A 32 -15.13 -1.10 -6.33
N TRP A 33 -16.36 -0.84 -5.88
CA TRP A 33 -16.99 0.48 -6.01
C TRP A 33 -16.30 1.54 -5.17
N HIS A 34 -15.95 1.18 -3.93
CA HIS A 34 -15.29 2.11 -3.03
C HIS A 34 -13.96 2.62 -3.61
N LEU A 35 -13.11 1.73 -4.15
CA LEU A 35 -11.86 2.18 -4.77
C LEU A 35 -12.07 3.04 -6.01
N LEU A 36 -13.14 2.78 -6.79
CA LEU A 36 -13.49 3.63 -7.92
C LEU A 36 -13.96 5.02 -7.44
N GLU A 37 -14.76 5.08 -6.39
CA GLU A 37 -15.25 6.32 -5.79
C GLU A 37 -14.07 7.15 -5.22
N GLU A 38 -13.14 6.52 -4.51
CA GLU A 38 -11.91 7.13 -4.02
C GLU A 38 -11.05 7.69 -5.16
N ALA A 39 -10.86 6.92 -6.24
CA ALA A 39 -10.12 7.36 -7.42
C ALA A 39 -10.76 8.58 -8.10
N LEU A 40 -12.09 8.58 -8.21
CA LEU A 40 -12.85 9.70 -8.78
C LEU A 40 -12.76 10.94 -7.88
N ALA A 41 -12.88 10.78 -6.56
CA ALA A 41 -12.77 11.87 -5.59
C ALA A 41 -11.37 12.50 -5.61
N ALA A 42 -10.33 11.68 -5.67
CA ALA A 42 -8.94 12.09 -5.82
C ALA A 42 -8.58 12.58 -7.25
N LYS A 43 -9.54 12.55 -8.19
CA LYS A 43 -9.39 12.97 -9.60
C LYS A 43 -8.26 12.24 -10.33
N ILE A 44 -8.07 10.96 -10.00
CA ILE A 44 -7.06 10.12 -10.65
C ILE A 44 -7.49 9.86 -12.11
N PRO A 45 -6.58 9.94 -13.09
CA PRO A 45 -6.89 9.58 -14.47
C PRO A 45 -7.29 8.11 -14.59
N ILE A 46 -8.52 7.87 -15.03
CA ILE A 46 -9.05 6.52 -15.28
C ILE A 46 -9.05 6.25 -16.78
N GLU A 47 -8.28 5.25 -17.21
CA GLU A 47 -8.15 4.86 -18.60
C GLU A 47 -9.37 4.07 -19.08
N HIS A 48 -9.83 3.11 -18.27
CA HIS A 48 -11.00 2.28 -18.58
C HIS A 48 -11.78 1.91 -17.31
N ILE A 49 -13.11 1.95 -17.40
CA ILE A 49 -14.02 1.41 -16.38
C ILE A 49 -14.77 0.22 -17.01
N LEU A 50 -14.58 -0.97 -16.47
CA LEU A 50 -15.31 -2.17 -16.87
C LEU A 50 -16.37 -2.46 -15.81
N VAL A 51 -17.63 -2.52 -16.23
CA VAL A 51 -18.80 -2.67 -15.33
C VAL A 51 -19.67 -3.83 -15.77
N SER A 52 -20.27 -4.57 -14.83
CA SER A 52 -21.25 -5.61 -15.16
C SER A 52 -22.57 -4.98 -15.64
N GLU A 53 -23.30 -5.72 -16.48
CA GLU A 53 -24.58 -5.27 -17.07
C GLU A 53 -25.59 -4.76 -16.03
N GLU A 54 -25.68 -5.42 -14.86
CA GLU A 54 -26.59 -5.05 -13.78
C GLU A 54 -26.27 -3.69 -13.13
N HIS A 55 -25.01 -3.23 -13.21
CA HIS A 55 -24.53 -2.04 -12.50
C HIS A 55 -24.29 -0.83 -13.40
N VAL A 56 -24.66 -0.89 -14.68
CA VAL A 56 -24.45 0.22 -15.64
C VAL A 56 -25.03 1.55 -15.15
N HIS A 57 -26.15 1.50 -14.41
CA HIS A 57 -26.79 2.69 -13.85
C HIS A 57 -25.90 3.46 -12.86
N ARG A 58 -24.95 2.79 -12.18
CA ARG A 58 -24.04 3.41 -11.19
C ARG A 58 -22.91 4.23 -11.83
N VAL A 59 -22.62 3.98 -13.10
CA VAL A 59 -21.56 4.68 -13.85
C VAL A 59 -22.14 5.63 -14.89
N ALA A 60 -23.44 5.97 -14.77
CA ALA A 60 -24.10 6.94 -15.62
C ALA A 60 -23.39 8.30 -15.53
N GLY A 61 -22.98 8.85 -16.67
CA GLY A 61 -22.25 10.12 -16.74
C GLY A 61 -20.72 10.01 -16.64
N LEU A 62 -20.17 8.82 -16.38
CA LEU A 62 -18.73 8.58 -16.46
C LEU A 62 -18.30 8.30 -17.91
N SER A 63 -17.10 8.74 -18.26
CA SER A 63 -16.43 8.42 -19.53
C SER A 63 -15.69 7.09 -19.46
N ASN A 64 -15.27 6.56 -20.62
CA ASN A 64 -14.44 5.35 -20.72
C ASN A 64 -15.07 4.07 -20.13
N VAL A 65 -16.39 4.04 -20.06
CA VAL A 65 -17.16 2.90 -19.55
C VAL A 65 -17.36 1.84 -20.63
N THR A 66 -17.03 0.60 -20.28
CA THR A 66 -17.28 -0.60 -21.08
C THR A 66 -18.13 -1.58 -20.28
N VAL A 67 -19.25 -2.01 -20.84
CA VAL A 67 -20.12 -3.01 -20.20
C VAL A 67 -19.62 -4.40 -20.56
N VAL A 68 -19.47 -5.27 -19.56
CA VAL A 68 -19.00 -6.65 -19.72
C VAL A 68 -19.98 -7.65 -19.11
N SER A 69 -19.95 -8.90 -19.59
CA SER A 69 -20.72 -9.97 -18.94
C SER A 69 -20.16 -10.33 -17.56
N SER A 70 -20.99 -11.00 -16.73
CA SER A 70 -20.59 -11.57 -15.44
C SER A 70 -19.35 -12.47 -15.56
N ASP A 71 -19.28 -13.29 -16.60
CA ASP A 71 -18.15 -14.21 -16.83
C ASP A 71 -16.83 -13.48 -17.09
N ILE A 72 -16.89 -12.31 -17.73
CA ILE A 72 -15.72 -11.45 -17.97
C ILE A 72 -15.37 -10.73 -16.68
N MET A 73 -16.34 -10.21 -15.94
CA MET A 73 -16.11 -9.57 -14.65
C MET A 73 -15.41 -10.52 -13.67
N GLN A 74 -15.86 -11.77 -13.58
CA GLN A 74 -15.24 -12.81 -12.75
C GLN A 74 -13.81 -13.15 -13.17
N ASP A 75 -13.49 -13.00 -14.46
CA ASP A 75 -12.16 -13.25 -15.01
C ASP A 75 -11.17 -12.10 -14.74
N LEU A 76 -11.70 -10.88 -14.54
CA LEU A 76 -10.92 -9.66 -14.29
C LEU A 76 -10.75 -9.36 -12.80
N ALA A 77 -11.67 -9.81 -11.96
CA ALA A 77 -11.61 -9.65 -10.51
C ALA A 77 -10.60 -10.60 -9.84
N ASP A 78 -10.04 -10.17 -8.71
CA ASP A 78 -9.26 -11.01 -7.79
C ASP A 78 -10.16 -11.63 -6.71
N SER A 79 -11.30 -10.99 -6.40
CA SER A 79 -12.23 -11.50 -5.40
C SER A 79 -13.08 -12.67 -5.89
N ARG A 80 -13.51 -13.52 -4.94
CA ARG A 80 -14.42 -14.64 -5.22
C ARG A 80 -15.82 -14.19 -5.60
N THR A 81 -16.24 -13.02 -5.15
CA THR A 81 -17.56 -12.44 -5.41
C THR A 81 -17.36 -11.00 -5.89
N PRO A 82 -17.10 -10.81 -7.19
CA PRO A 82 -16.82 -9.51 -7.78
C PRO A 82 -17.96 -8.53 -7.51
N GLN A 83 -17.62 -7.30 -7.15
CA GLN A 83 -18.63 -6.28 -6.88
C GLN A 83 -19.26 -5.70 -8.15
N GLY A 84 -18.83 -6.14 -9.34
CA GLY A 84 -19.37 -5.69 -10.62
C GLY A 84 -18.64 -4.51 -11.25
N VAL A 85 -17.47 -4.11 -10.73
CA VAL A 85 -16.64 -3.06 -11.34
C VAL A 85 -15.14 -3.31 -11.17
N VAL A 86 -14.40 -3.08 -12.24
CA VAL A 86 -12.93 -3.04 -12.30
C VAL A 86 -12.54 -1.80 -13.10
N ALA A 87 -11.53 -1.07 -12.64
CA ALA A 87 -11.02 0.09 -13.36
C ALA A 87 -9.52 0.01 -13.57
N GLN A 88 -9.07 0.49 -14.72
CA GLN A 88 -7.67 0.64 -15.09
C GLN A 88 -7.25 2.09 -14.89
N LEU A 89 -6.23 2.30 -14.06
CA LEU A 89 -5.69 3.62 -13.71
C LEU A 89 -4.23 3.71 -14.17
N SER A 90 -3.79 4.90 -14.54
CA SER A 90 -2.38 5.15 -14.85
C SER A 90 -1.54 5.07 -13.57
N LEU A 91 -0.32 4.54 -13.68
CA LEU A 91 0.64 4.57 -12.58
C LEU A 91 1.05 6.02 -12.30
N PRO A 92 1.08 6.45 -11.02
CA PRO A 92 1.58 7.77 -10.68
C PRO A 92 3.08 7.86 -10.98
N ASN A 93 3.52 9.03 -11.46
CA ASN A 93 4.94 9.34 -11.52
C ASN A 93 5.41 9.71 -10.11
N GLN A 94 5.89 8.72 -9.35
CA GLN A 94 6.35 8.93 -7.98
C GLN A 94 7.82 9.32 -8.00
N THR A 95 8.07 10.62 -7.95
CA THR A 95 9.40 11.18 -7.67
C THR A 95 9.47 11.50 -6.19
N LEU A 96 10.59 11.17 -5.56
CA LEU A 96 10.82 11.58 -4.17
C LEU A 96 10.90 13.12 -4.13
N PRO A 97 10.28 13.80 -3.16
CA PRO A 97 10.46 15.23 -2.99
C PRO A 97 11.92 15.55 -2.65
N ASP A 98 12.36 16.77 -2.99
CA ASP A 98 13.73 17.24 -2.70
C ASP A 98 14.02 17.30 -1.20
N VAL A 99 12.98 17.57 -0.40
CA VAL A 99 13.04 17.66 1.05
C VAL A 99 11.99 16.74 1.66
N LEU A 100 12.43 15.86 2.57
CA LEU A 100 11.56 15.05 3.40
C LEU A 100 11.44 15.71 4.77
N THR A 101 10.20 15.87 5.25
CA THR A 101 9.89 16.40 6.57
C THR A 101 8.61 15.75 7.06
N GLY A 102 8.47 15.58 8.37
CA GLY A 102 7.32 14.91 8.99
C GLY A 102 7.54 13.43 9.26
N LYS A 103 6.45 12.66 9.28
CA LYS A 103 6.37 11.30 9.81
C LYS A 103 6.28 10.29 8.68
N PHE A 104 7.21 9.35 8.63
CA PHE A 104 7.25 8.32 7.60
C PHE A 104 7.16 6.92 8.20
N LEU A 105 6.44 6.04 7.53
CA LEU A 105 6.46 4.62 7.82
C LEU A 105 7.39 3.93 6.82
N VAL A 106 8.24 3.02 7.27
CA VAL A 106 9.13 2.23 6.43
C VAL A 106 8.83 0.75 6.64
N LEU A 107 8.53 0.04 5.56
CA LEU A 107 8.30 -1.41 5.58
C LEU A 107 9.52 -2.12 5.00
N GLU A 108 10.29 -2.78 5.87
CA GLU A 108 11.43 -3.59 5.47
C GLU A 108 10.99 -5.02 5.18
N ASP A 109 11.00 -5.36 3.90
CA ASP A 109 10.82 -6.73 3.40
C ASP A 109 9.52 -7.39 3.87
N VAL A 110 8.46 -6.62 4.12
CA VAL A 110 7.14 -7.14 4.56
C VAL A 110 6.44 -7.82 3.39
N GLN A 111 6.15 -9.12 3.52
CA GLN A 111 5.74 -9.94 2.37
C GLN A 111 4.25 -10.19 2.29
N ASP A 112 3.50 -10.18 3.40
CA ASP A 112 2.06 -10.41 3.31
C ASP A 112 1.34 -9.16 2.75
N PRO A 113 0.60 -9.30 1.64
CA PRO A 113 -0.15 -8.18 1.06
C PRO A 113 -1.18 -7.55 2.00
N GLY A 114 -1.76 -8.34 2.90
CA GLY A 114 -2.74 -7.86 3.86
C GLY A 114 -2.10 -6.95 4.90
N ASN A 115 -0.96 -7.36 5.45
CA ASN A 115 -0.17 -6.55 6.39
C ASN A 115 0.30 -5.25 5.75
N VAL A 116 0.89 -5.31 4.55
CA VAL A 116 1.34 -4.10 3.82
C VAL A 116 0.20 -3.11 3.63
N GLY A 117 -0.93 -3.56 3.09
CA GLY A 117 -2.05 -2.66 2.83
C GLY A 117 -2.68 -2.12 4.12
N THR A 118 -2.74 -2.93 5.18
CA THR A 118 -3.24 -2.49 6.49
C THR A 118 -2.33 -1.43 7.09
N MET A 119 -1.02 -1.62 7.06
CA MET A 119 -0.07 -0.64 7.61
C MET A 119 -0.07 0.69 6.87
N ILE A 120 -0.17 0.67 5.52
CA ILE A 120 -0.31 1.89 4.73
C ILE A 120 -1.61 2.63 5.09
N ARG A 121 -2.73 1.90 5.20
CA ARG A 121 -4.00 2.49 5.63
C ARG A 121 -3.96 3.07 7.04
N THR A 122 -3.28 2.38 7.95
CA THR A 122 -3.11 2.87 9.32
C THR A 122 -2.22 4.10 9.38
N ALA A 123 -1.17 4.18 8.55
CA ALA A 123 -0.32 5.35 8.42
C ALA A 123 -1.11 6.57 7.89
N ASP A 124 -1.94 6.36 6.86
CA ASP A 124 -2.85 7.40 6.33
C ASP A 124 -3.78 7.90 7.44
N ALA A 125 -4.44 6.98 8.15
CA ALA A 125 -5.33 7.32 9.26
C ALA A 125 -4.62 8.03 10.44
N ALA A 126 -3.34 7.75 10.67
CA ALA A 126 -2.52 8.40 11.70
C ALA A 126 -1.93 9.75 11.23
N GLY A 127 -2.21 10.18 10.00
CA GLY A 127 -1.69 11.43 9.44
C GLY A 127 -0.17 11.42 9.30
N PHE A 128 0.37 10.30 8.80
CA PHE A 128 1.76 10.23 8.33
C PHE A 128 1.89 10.94 6.97
N ASP A 129 3.10 11.35 6.62
CA ASP A 129 3.41 12.11 5.40
C ASP A 129 3.81 11.22 4.22
N GLY A 130 4.17 9.96 4.49
CA GLY A 130 4.42 8.97 3.44
C GLY A 130 4.79 7.59 3.96
N VAL A 131 4.82 6.63 3.03
CA VAL A 131 5.29 5.26 3.30
C VAL A 131 6.40 4.89 2.34
N PHE A 132 7.45 4.27 2.85
CA PHE A 132 8.48 3.60 2.06
C PHE A 132 8.32 2.09 2.15
N LEU A 133 8.50 1.41 1.02
CA LEU A 133 8.60 -0.04 0.94
C LEU A 133 9.95 -0.44 0.35
N SER A 134 10.59 -1.43 0.96
CA SER A 134 11.75 -2.07 0.35
C SER A 134 11.38 -2.79 -0.96
N ASP A 135 12.38 -3.04 -1.80
CA ASP A 135 12.19 -3.77 -3.07
C ASP A 135 11.66 -5.20 -2.90
N LYS A 136 11.85 -5.82 -1.74
CA LYS A 136 11.37 -7.20 -1.48
C LYS A 136 10.01 -7.24 -0.79
N SER A 137 9.46 -6.10 -0.40
CA SER A 137 8.11 -6.03 0.16
C SER A 137 7.04 -6.37 -0.89
N ALA A 138 5.82 -6.70 -0.43
CA ALA A 138 4.69 -6.98 -1.32
C ALA A 138 4.46 -5.84 -2.33
N ASP A 139 3.95 -6.17 -3.52
CA ASP A 139 3.72 -5.19 -4.58
C ASP A 139 2.51 -4.30 -4.28
N ILE A 140 2.69 -2.98 -4.23
CA ILE A 140 1.63 -2.03 -3.83
C ILE A 140 0.41 -2.05 -4.77
N TYR A 141 0.64 -2.41 -6.05
CA TYR A 141 -0.41 -2.50 -7.07
C TYR A 141 -0.96 -3.93 -7.24
N ASN A 142 -0.62 -4.84 -6.32
CA ASN A 142 -1.33 -6.10 -6.21
C ASN A 142 -2.75 -5.86 -5.69
N MET A 143 -3.75 -6.51 -6.28
CA MET A 143 -5.17 -6.30 -5.94
C MET A 143 -5.51 -6.63 -4.48
N LYS A 144 -4.80 -7.58 -3.84
CA LYS A 144 -4.93 -7.85 -2.40
C LYS A 144 -4.41 -6.69 -1.56
N VAL A 145 -3.29 -6.06 -1.93
CA VAL A 145 -2.76 -4.87 -1.23
C VAL A 145 -3.72 -3.69 -1.40
N LEU A 146 -4.11 -3.38 -2.63
CA LEU A 146 -5.04 -2.28 -2.95
C LEU A 146 -6.36 -2.42 -2.18
N ARG A 147 -6.91 -3.63 -2.11
CA ARG A 147 -8.10 -3.94 -1.33
C ARG A 147 -7.89 -3.73 0.17
N SER A 148 -6.72 -4.07 0.71
CA SER A 148 -6.42 -3.81 2.13
C SER A 148 -6.20 -2.31 2.42
N MET A 149 -5.64 -1.56 1.46
CA MET A 149 -5.42 -0.11 1.59
C MET A 149 -6.71 0.71 1.54
N GLN A 150 -7.77 0.22 0.89
CA GLN A 150 -9.07 0.91 0.82
C GLN A 150 -8.93 2.39 0.36
N GLY A 151 -8.13 2.64 -0.67
CA GLY A 151 -7.99 3.99 -1.24
C GLY A 151 -6.85 4.83 -0.68
N SER A 152 -6.25 4.45 0.46
CA SER A 152 -5.22 5.24 1.16
C SER A 152 -4.02 5.64 0.29
N HIS A 153 -3.66 4.86 -0.73
CA HIS A 153 -2.59 5.20 -1.68
C HIS A 153 -2.90 6.39 -2.60
N PHE A 154 -4.13 6.92 -2.57
CA PHE A 154 -4.52 8.17 -3.23
C PHE A 154 -4.32 9.40 -2.34
N HIS A 155 -4.21 9.24 -1.02
CA HIS A 155 -4.04 10.33 -0.05
C HIS A 155 -2.61 10.43 0.46
N LEU A 156 -1.94 9.29 0.57
CA LEU A 156 -0.61 9.14 1.15
C LEU A 156 0.38 8.66 0.08
N PRO A 157 1.49 9.36 -0.18
CA PRO A 157 2.48 8.90 -1.13
C PRO A 157 3.19 7.64 -0.61
N VAL A 158 3.32 6.66 -1.51
CA VAL A 158 3.92 5.36 -1.22
C VAL A 158 5.09 5.13 -2.16
N TYR A 159 6.32 5.16 -1.66
CA TYR A 159 7.54 5.01 -2.44
C TYR A 159 8.11 3.60 -2.31
N ARG A 160 8.67 3.06 -3.40
CA ARG A 160 9.36 1.76 -3.40
C ARG A 160 10.79 1.90 -3.90
N MET A 161 11.77 1.50 -3.09
CA MET A 161 13.20 1.60 -3.43
C MET A 161 14.06 0.71 -2.51
N PRO A 162 15.36 0.54 -2.79
CA PRO A 162 16.26 -0.22 -1.93
C PRO A 162 16.37 0.37 -0.53
N MET A 163 16.50 -0.47 0.50
CA MET A 163 16.64 0.00 1.90
C MET A 163 17.78 1.00 2.11
N THR A 164 18.91 0.80 1.42
CA THR A 164 20.04 1.73 1.46
C THR A 164 19.69 3.11 0.89
N ALA A 165 18.86 3.18 -0.15
CA ALA A 165 18.39 4.44 -0.72
C ALA A 165 17.38 5.14 0.21
N ILE A 166 16.48 4.37 0.85
CA ILE A 166 15.55 4.89 1.86
C ILE A 166 16.35 5.54 2.99
N PHE A 167 17.28 4.81 3.60
CA PHE A 167 18.08 5.30 4.72
C PHE A 167 18.93 6.52 4.34
N SER A 168 19.52 6.52 3.14
CA SER A 168 20.25 7.68 2.61
C SER A 168 19.38 8.93 2.54
N ALA A 169 18.15 8.80 2.02
CA ALA A 169 17.21 9.91 1.91
C ALA A 169 16.71 10.41 3.28
N LEU A 170 16.44 9.50 4.22
CA LEU A 170 16.04 9.86 5.58
C LEU A 170 17.15 10.61 6.32
N LYS A 171 18.39 10.10 6.26
CA LYS A 171 19.56 10.70 6.93
C LYS A 171 19.96 12.04 6.32
N SER A 172 19.93 12.19 5.00
CA SER A 172 20.24 13.47 4.35
C SER A 172 19.27 14.59 4.74
N ASN A 173 18.03 14.23 5.08
CA ASN A 173 17.00 15.13 5.58
C ASN A 173 16.92 15.19 7.11
N GLN A 174 17.83 14.52 7.82
CA GLN A 174 17.92 14.54 9.29
C GLN A 174 16.65 14.04 10.01
N LEU A 175 15.94 13.08 9.40
CA LEU A 175 14.84 12.40 10.09
C LEU A 175 15.41 11.41 11.10
N GLN A 176 14.85 11.41 12.31
CA GLN A 176 15.15 10.38 13.31
C GLN A 176 14.61 9.03 12.81
N ILE A 177 15.41 7.98 12.86
CA ILE A 177 15.03 6.63 12.44
C ILE A 177 14.82 5.75 13.67
N LEU A 178 13.55 5.36 13.90
CA LEU A 178 13.14 4.42 14.93
C LEU A 178 12.90 3.06 14.29
N ALA A 179 13.56 2.00 14.76
CA ALA A 179 13.39 0.66 14.19
C ALA A 179 12.84 -0.34 15.21
N THR A 180 11.82 -1.11 14.81
CA THR A 180 11.17 -2.05 15.71
C THR A 180 11.91 -3.38 15.78
N THR A 181 12.26 -3.83 16.98
CA THR A 181 12.92 -5.13 17.20
C THR A 181 12.72 -5.62 18.63
N LEU A 182 12.84 -6.92 18.86
CA LEU A 182 12.84 -7.52 20.21
C LEU A 182 14.26 -7.68 20.79
N SER A 183 15.24 -6.99 20.21
CA SER A 183 16.62 -6.96 20.71
C SER A 183 16.69 -6.46 22.16
N SER A 184 17.62 -6.99 22.96
CA SER A 184 17.89 -6.51 24.32
C SER A 184 18.40 -5.07 24.38
N GLN A 185 18.85 -4.52 23.25
CA GLN A 185 19.27 -3.12 23.12
C GLN A 185 18.10 -2.17 22.83
N SER A 186 16.90 -2.70 22.58
CA SER A 186 15.72 -1.88 22.33
C SER A 186 15.11 -1.35 23.62
N VAL A 187 14.48 -0.18 23.53
CA VAL A 187 13.73 0.43 24.63
C VAL A 187 12.23 0.26 24.41
N ASP A 188 11.46 0.31 25.50
CA ASP A 188 10.00 0.26 25.40
C ASP A 188 9.50 1.53 24.68
N TYR A 189 8.58 1.37 23.72
CA TYR A 189 8.00 2.48 22.98
C TYR A 189 7.40 3.59 23.85
N LYS A 190 6.94 3.26 25.06
CA LYS A 190 6.38 4.24 26.02
C LYS A 190 7.44 5.19 26.59
N GLU A 191 8.71 4.83 26.50
CA GLU A 191 9.84 5.66 26.94
C GLU A 191 10.39 6.51 25.80
N VAL A 192 9.87 6.34 24.58
CA VAL A 192 10.31 7.06 23.39
C VAL A 192 9.43 8.28 23.17
N THR A 193 10.05 9.44 23.02
CA THR A 193 9.40 10.65 22.49
C THR A 193 10.04 10.96 21.15
N PRO A 194 9.39 10.62 20.02
CA PRO A 194 9.94 10.89 18.69
C PRO A 194 10.08 12.39 18.43
N ASN A 195 11.07 12.75 17.62
CA ASN A 195 11.17 14.08 17.04
C ASN A 195 9.94 14.36 16.15
N PRO A 196 9.59 15.64 15.89
CA PRO A 196 8.49 15.97 14.96
C PRO A 196 8.67 15.41 13.55
N SER A 197 9.93 15.17 13.13
CA SER A 197 10.26 14.51 11.86
C SER A 197 11.01 13.22 12.13
N PHE A 198 10.37 12.09 11.82
CA PHE A 198 10.89 10.77 12.09
C PHE A 198 10.41 9.73 11.08
N ALA A 199 11.12 8.61 11.00
CA ALA A 199 10.74 7.43 10.27
C ALA A 199 10.62 6.25 11.24
N LEU A 200 9.50 5.53 11.18
CA LEU A 200 9.28 4.28 11.91
C LEU A 200 9.48 3.09 10.98
N VAL A 201 10.44 2.22 11.29
CA VAL A 201 10.76 1.03 10.49
C VAL A 201 10.12 -0.21 11.11
N MET A 202 9.27 -0.87 10.32
CA MET A 202 8.66 -2.16 10.63
C MET A 202 9.35 -3.25 9.81
N GLY A 203 9.87 -4.28 10.48
CA GLY A 203 10.60 -5.39 9.86
C GLY A 203 9.71 -6.46 9.24
N ASN A 204 10.36 -7.44 8.61
CA ASN A 204 9.71 -8.63 8.05
C ASN A 204 9.01 -9.44 9.14
N GLU A 205 7.88 -10.07 8.80
CA GLU A 205 7.04 -10.79 9.77
C GLU A 205 7.73 -11.97 10.46
N GLY A 206 8.72 -12.60 9.81
CA GLY A 206 9.45 -13.75 10.35
C GLY A 206 10.88 -13.42 10.77
N GLN A 207 11.59 -12.58 10.01
CA GLN A 207 12.99 -12.26 10.25
C GLN A 207 13.20 -11.00 11.09
N GLY A 208 12.16 -10.18 11.27
CA GLY A 208 12.30 -8.85 11.87
C GLY A 208 13.11 -7.91 10.96
N ILE A 209 13.78 -6.95 11.57
CA ILE A 209 14.66 -6.00 10.87
C ILE A 209 16.03 -6.62 10.55
N SER A 210 16.66 -6.16 9.47
CA SER A 210 18.03 -6.59 9.13
C SER A 210 19.07 -6.00 10.07
N THR A 211 20.28 -6.57 10.08
CA THR A 211 21.43 -5.99 10.80
C THR A 211 21.77 -4.59 10.31
N PHE A 212 21.64 -4.35 8.99
CA PHE A 212 21.82 -3.02 8.41
C PHE A 212 20.86 -2.00 9.06
N VAL A 213 19.57 -2.32 9.16
CA VAL A 213 18.59 -1.44 9.80
C VAL A 213 18.89 -1.27 11.29
N ALA A 214 19.27 -2.34 11.98
CA ALA A 214 19.59 -2.29 13.40
C ALA A 214 20.80 -1.40 13.70
N ASP A 215 21.83 -1.46 12.87
CA ASP A 215 23.08 -0.69 13.02
C ASP A 215 22.90 0.79 12.61
N GLU A 216 22.03 1.06 11.64
CA GLU A 216 21.87 2.39 11.07
C GLU A 216 20.76 3.23 11.72
N ALA A 217 19.85 2.61 12.48
CA ALA A 217 18.78 3.29 13.18
C ALA A 217 19.30 4.10 14.38
N ASP A 218 18.67 5.24 14.66
CA ASP A 218 19.02 6.08 15.81
C ASP A 218 18.56 5.45 17.13
N GLN A 219 17.45 4.71 17.09
CA GLN A 219 16.89 4.04 18.27
C GLN A 219 16.14 2.76 17.91
N LEU A 220 16.40 1.71 18.67
CA LEU A 220 15.67 0.45 18.60
C LEU A 220 14.51 0.47 19.60
N VAL A 221 13.32 0.08 19.15
CA VAL A 221 12.08 0.19 19.93
C VAL A 221 11.34 -1.14 19.97
N HIS A 222 10.75 -1.48 21.12
CA HIS A 222 9.87 -2.65 21.26
C HIS A 222 8.55 -2.31 21.95
N ILE A 223 7.58 -3.22 21.80
CA ILE A 223 6.34 -3.22 22.56
C ILE A 223 6.48 -4.25 23.68
N THR A 224 6.43 -3.83 24.94
CA THR A 224 6.43 -4.79 26.05
C THR A 224 5.21 -5.70 25.98
N MET A 225 5.46 -7.01 25.98
CA MET A 225 4.45 -8.07 25.95
C MET A 225 4.47 -8.82 27.29
N PRO A 226 3.58 -8.52 28.26
CA PRO A 226 3.57 -9.18 29.56
C PRO A 226 3.03 -10.63 29.50
N GLY A 227 2.50 -11.05 28.35
CA GLY A 227 1.98 -12.40 28.12
C GLY A 227 3.05 -13.41 27.70
N GLN A 228 2.59 -14.52 27.13
CA GLN A 228 3.46 -15.61 26.64
C GLN A 228 3.70 -15.56 25.12
N ALA A 229 3.17 -14.55 24.43
CA ALA A 229 3.35 -14.40 23.00
C ALA A 229 4.77 -13.89 22.70
N GLU A 230 5.44 -14.49 21.71
CA GLU A 230 6.80 -14.11 21.31
C GLU A 230 6.81 -12.82 20.47
N SER A 231 5.74 -12.53 19.74
CA SER A 231 5.61 -11.35 18.89
C SER A 231 4.15 -11.02 18.60
N LEU A 232 3.92 -9.81 18.09
CA LEU A 232 2.65 -9.37 17.51
C LEU A 232 2.70 -9.50 15.98
N ASN A 233 1.54 -9.64 15.36
CA ASN A 233 1.43 -9.40 13.91
C ASN A 233 1.95 -7.99 13.59
N VAL A 234 2.78 -7.86 12.55
CA VAL A 234 3.47 -6.61 12.20
C VAL A 234 2.50 -5.43 11.99
N ALA A 235 1.32 -5.66 11.41
CA ALA A 235 0.34 -4.60 11.18
C ALA A 235 -0.33 -4.14 12.48
N ILE A 236 -0.50 -5.04 13.45
CA ILE A 236 -0.98 -4.70 14.80
C ILE A 236 0.09 -3.90 15.55
N ALA A 237 1.35 -4.35 15.50
CA ALA A 237 2.47 -3.62 16.11
C ALA A 237 2.61 -2.21 15.53
N ALA A 238 2.55 -2.09 14.20
CA ALA A 238 2.54 -0.80 13.51
C ALA A 238 1.38 0.07 13.99
N GLY A 239 0.16 -0.45 14.09
CA GLY A 239 -0.98 0.32 14.56
C GLY A 239 -0.82 0.88 15.97
N ILE A 240 -0.25 0.10 16.89
CA ILE A 240 0.06 0.57 18.25
C ILE A 240 1.07 1.72 18.20
N LEU A 241 2.17 1.54 17.47
CA LEU A 241 3.27 2.52 17.45
C LEU A 241 2.92 3.79 16.69
N LEU A 242 2.26 3.68 15.53
CA LEU A 242 1.83 4.81 14.72
C LEU A 242 0.94 5.75 15.52
N PHE A 243 -0.05 5.23 16.26
CA PHE A 243 -0.96 6.04 17.07
C PHE A 243 -0.37 6.48 18.42
N SER A 244 0.66 5.79 18.93
CA SER A 244 1.34 6.22 20.16
C SER A 244 2.32 7.38 19.93
N PHE A 245 2.72 7.61 18.68
CA PHE A 245 3.72 8.60 18.28
C PHE A 245 3.13 9.85 17.60
N ILE A 246 1.83 10.08 17.73
CA ILE A 246 1.13 11.28 17.19
C ILE A 246 0.46 12.10 18.28
#